data_AF-A0A645I714-F1
#
_entry.id   AF-A0A645I714-F1
#
_cell.length_a   1.000
_cell.length_b   1.000
_cell.length_c   1.000
_cell.angle_alpha   90.00
_cell.angle_beta   90.00
_cell.angle_gamma   90.00
#
_symmetry.space_group_name_H-M   'P 1'
#
loop_
_entity.id
_entity.type
_entity.pdbx_description
1 polymer ?
#
loop_
_entity_poly.entity_id
_entity_poly.type
_entity_poly.pdbx_seq_one_letter_code
_entity_poly.pdbx_strand_id
1 'polypeptide(L)'
;MEIPPLRERLGDSVLLGQAFAQRFSKEHGRSALSLSEDARAAIEAHSWPGNVRELENCLKRAVIMADGNRITAEDLGLSAVEEDVEHLNLRHVRDEAERRAVVRVLARTGGNIAKAADILGVSRPSLYDLMSRFGLKKEL
;
A
#
# COMPACT_ATOMS: atom_id res chain seq x y z
N MET A 1 -7.62 -14.69 -22.98
CA MET A 1 -8.81 -13.84 -22.82
C MET A 1 -8.43 -12.76 -21.81
N GLU A 2 -8.02 -11.59 -22.28
CA GLU A 2 -7.68 -10.47 -21.40
C GLU A 2 -8.97 -9.86 -20.87
N ILE A 3 -9.18 -9.94 -19.56
CA ILE A 3 -10.26 -9.24 -18.88
C ILE A 3 -9.76 -7.81 -18.64
N PRO A 4 -10.45 -6.78 -19.16
CA PRO A 4 -10.02 -5.40 -19.02
C PRO A 4 -9.87 -5.01 -17.54
N PRO A 5 -8.85 -4.21 -17.21
CA PRO A 5 -8.63 -3.71 -15.86
C PRO A 5 -9.77 -2.79 -15.42
N LEU A 6 -10.06 -2.78 -14.12
CA LEU A 6 -11.22 -2.06 -13.55
C LEU A 6 -11.17 -0.55 -13.84
N ARG A 7 -9.96 0.00 -13.94
CA ARG A 7 -9.67 1.40 -14.30
C ARG A 7 -10.19 1.83 -15.67
N GLU A 8 -10.40 0.89 -16.60
CA GLU A 8 -10.93 1.18 -17.94
C GLU A 8 -12.46 1.20 -17.96
N ARG A 9 -13.11 0.97 -16.81
CA ARG A 9 -14.57 0.90 -16.63
C ARG A 9 -15.01 1.85 -15.52
N LEU A 10 -14.95 3.16 -15.81
CA LEU A 10 -15.47 4.22 -14.95
C LEU A 10 -16.91 3.89 -14.50
N GLY A 11 -17.13 3.76 -13.18
CA GLY A 11 -18.42 3.44 -12.56
C GLY A 11 -18.64 1.97 -12.17
N ASP A 12 -17.87 1.01 -12.72
CA ASP A 12 -18.01 -0.41 -12.36
C ASP A 12 -17.48 -0.72 -10.95
N SER A 13 -16.50 0.05 -10.45
CA SER A 13 -15.85 -0.18 -9.16
C SER A 13 -16.81 -0.05 -7.98
N VAL A 14 -17.66 0.99 -7.97
CA VAL A 14 -18.67 1.19 -6.93
C VAL A 14 -19.77 0.13 -7.01
N LEU A 15 -20.22 -0.21 -8.22
CA LEU A 15 -21.26 -1.24 -8.42
C LEU A 15 -20.76 -2.63 -7.95
N LEU A 16 -19.53 -3.00 -8.31
CA LEU A 16 -18.89 -4.22 -7.83
C LEU A 16 -18.66 -4.17 -6.32
N GLY A 17 -18.23 -3.03 -5.78
CA GLY A 17 -18.07 -2.82 -4.35
C GLY A 17 -19.37 -3.10 -3.58
N GLN A 18 -20.51 -2.61 -4.09
CA GLN A 18 -21.81 -2.91 -3.50
C GLN A 18 -22.18 -4.40 -3.58
N ALA A 19 -21.95 -5.04 -4.74
CA ALA A 19 -22.24 -6.46 -4.91
C ALA A 19 -21.40 -7.33 -3.97
N PHE A 20 -20.11 -7.00 -3.79
CA PHE A 20 -19.22 -7.68 -2.86
C PHE A 20 -19.62 -7.46 -1.40
N ALA A 21 -19.95 -6.22 -1.01
CA ALA A 21 -20.42 -5.92 0.34
C ALA A 21 -21.65 -6.77 0.70
N GLN A 22 -22.63 -6.87 -0.21
CA GLN A 22 -23.83 -7.70 0.00
C GLN A 22 -23.50 -9.18 0.10
N ARG A 23 -22.65 -9.69 -0.81
CA ARG A 23 -22.24 -11.10 -0.83
C ARG A 23 -21.55 -11.49 0.48
N PHE A 24 -20.58 -10.71 0.92
CA PHE A 24 -19.80 -11.00 2.13
C PHE A 24 -20.61 -10.75 3.41
N SER A 25 -21.51 -9.76 3.44
CA SER A 25 -22.44 -9.60 4.57
C SER A 25 -23.24 -10.89 4.81
N LYS A 26 -23.74 -11.50 3.73
CA LYS A 26 -24.49 -12.76 3.79
C LYS A 26 -23.63 -13.94 4.23
N GLU A 27 -22.39 -14.02 3.74
CA GLU A 27 -21.43 -15.07 4.11
C GLU A 27 -21.04 -14.99 5.59
N HIS A 28 -20.90 -13.79 6.13
CA HIS A 28 -20.57 -13.54 7.54
C HIS A 28 -21.79 -13.44 8.47
N GLY A 29 -23.01 -13.71 7.96
CA GLY A 29 -24.24 -13.67 8.76
C GLY A 29 -24.61 -12.28 9.30
N ARG A 30 -24.09 -11.20 8.69
CA ARG A 30 -24.42 -9.82 9.06
C ARG A 30 -25.63 -9.32 8.26
N SER A 31 -26.35 -8.35 8.82
CA SER A 31 -27.32 -7.54 8.09
C SER A 31 -26.65 -6.88 6.88
N ALA A 32 -27.42 -6.62 5.82
CA ALA A 32 -26.88 -6.07 4.58
C ALA A 32 -26.10 -4.78 4.85
N LEU A 33 -24.78 -4.83 4.68
CA LEU A 33 -23.91 -3.67 4.85
C LEU A 33 -24.08 -2.73 3.66
N SER A 34 -24.19 -1.43 3.97
CA SER A 34 -24.25 -0.36 2.98
C SER A 34 -22.92 0.37 2.91
N LEU A 35 -22.48 0.74 1.70
CA LEU A 35 -21.33 1.65 1.55
C LEU A 35 -21.78 3.07 1.91
N SER A 36 -21.01 3.75 2.74
CA SER A 36 -21.18 5.17 3.00
C SER A 36 -20.78 6.02 1.78
N GLU A 37 -21.07 7.32 1.84
CA GLU A 37 -20.72 8.25 0.78
C GLU A 37 -19.20 8.43 0.64
N ASP A 38 -18.48 8.53 1.75
CA ASP A 38 -17.01 8.56 1.80
C ASP A 38 -16.39 7.25 1.29
N ALA A 39 -16.97 6.09 1.61
CA ALA A 39 -16.53 4.81 1.08
C ALA A 39 -16.68 4.73 -0.44
N ARG A 40 -17.80 5.21 -0.98
CA ARG A 40 -18.04 5.26 -2.43
C ARG A 40 -17.06 6.19 -3.13
N ALA A 41 -16.87 7.40 -2.59
CA ALA A 41 -15.91 8.37 -3.12
C ALA A 41 -14.49 7.80 -3.10
N ALA A 42 -14.10 7.11 -2.03
CA ALA A 42 -12.80 6.46 -1.91
C ALA A 42 -12.62 5.32 -2.94
N ILE A 43 -13.64 4.49 -3.14
CA ILE A 43 -13.63 3.42 -4.16
C ILE A 43 -13.52 3.98 -5.59
N GLU A 44 -14.16 5.11 -5.85
CA GLU A 44 -14.14 5.76 -7.15
C GLU A 44 -12.81 6.49 -7.42
N ALA A 45 -12.22 7.08 -6.38
CA ALA A 45 -10.93 7.76 -6.47
C ALA A 45 -9.72 6.81 -6.54
N HIS A 46 -9.84 5.59 -6.00
CA HIS A 46 -8.74 4.64 -5.96
C HIS A 46 -8.44 4.04 -7.35
N SER A 47 -7.15 3.88 -7.67
CA SER A 47 -6.68 3.42 -8.99
C SER A 47 -6.81 1.91 -9.22
N TRP A 48 -6.98 1.13 -8.14
CA TRP A 48 -7.12 -0.33 -8.13
C TRP A 48 -6.02 -1.05 -8.95
N PRO A 49 -4.72 -0.89 -8.61
CA PRO A 49 -3.62 -1.54 -9.31
C PRO A 49 -3.77 -3.08 -9.39
N GLY A 50 -4.37 -3.70 -8.39
CA GLY A 50 -4.70 -5.13 -8.36
C GLY A 50 -6.07 -5.49 -8.96
N ASN A 51 -6.75 -4.55 -9.61
CA ASN A 51 -8.05 -4.70 -10.27
C ASN A 51 -9.13 -5.27 -9.31
N VAL A 52 -10.01 -6.12 -9.84
CA VAL A 52 -11.14 -6.72 -9.11
C VAL A 52 -10.69 -7.51 -7.88
N ARG A 53 -9.52 -8.15 -7.90
CA ARG A 53 -9.02 -8.94 -6.76
C ARG A 53 -8.68 -8.06 -5.56
N GLU A 54 -8.13 -6.89 -5.80
CA GLU A 54 -7.83 -5.92 -4.75
C GLU A 54 -9.11 -5.36 -4.14
N LEU A 55 -10.06 -4.93 -4.97
CA LEU A 55 -11.39 -4.49 -4.53
C LEU A 55 -12.09 -5.57 -3.72
N GLU A 56 -12.05 -6.83 -4.19
CA GLU A 56 -12.64 -7.96 -3.47
C GLU A 56 -12.03 -8.15 -2.08
N ASN A 57 -10.70 -8.13 -1.97
CA ASN A 57 -10.00 -8.32 -0.70
C ASN A 57 -10.21 -7.14 0.27
N CYS A 58 -10.23 -5.91 -0.25
CA CYS A 58 -10.57 -4.71 0.48
C CYS A 58 -11.97 -4.83 1.10
N LEU A 59 -12.97 -5.19 0.29
CA LEU A 59 -14.36 -5.36 0.75
C LEU A 59 -14.53 -6.53 1.72
N LYS A 60 -13.81 -7.64 1.55
CA LYS A 60 -13.80 -8.75 2.53
C LYS A 60 -13.34 -8.26 3.91
N ARG A 61 -12.24 -7.51 3.97
CA ARG A 61 -11.73 -6.94 5.22
C ARG A 61 -12.71 -5.93 5.81
N ALA A 62 -13.22 -5.01 5.00
CA ALA A 62 -14.13 -3.96 5.46
C ALA A 62 -15.41 -4.51 6.09
N VAL A 63 -15.95 -5.62 5.56
CA VAL A 63 -17.14 -6.28 6.13
C VAL A 63 -16.88 -6.86 7.53
N ILE A 64 -15.63 -7.25 7.82
CA ILE A 64 -15.22 -7.74 9.14
C ILE A 64 -15.00 -6.56 10.10
N MET A 65 -14.38 -5.48 9.61
CA MET A 65 -14.02 -4.31 10.42
C MET A 65 -15.19 -3.37 10.70
N ALA A 66 -16.19 -3.32 9.80
CA ALA A 66 -17.30 -2.38 9.90
C ALA A 66 -18.05 -2.53 11.22
N ASP A 67 -18.19 -1.40 11.92
CA ASP A 67 -19.05 -1.26 13.08
C ASP A 67 -20.48 -0.89 12.62
N GLY A 68 -21.43 -1.76 12.95
CA GLY A 68 -22.84 -1.59 12.57
C GLY A 68 -23.18 -2.09 11.17
N ASN A 69 -23.98 -1.32 10.42
CA ASN A 69 -24.54 -1.70 9.10
C ASN A 69 -23.99 -0.86 7.93
N ARG A 70 -22.88 -0.15 8.16
CA ARG A 70 -22.28 0.77 7.20
C ARG A 70 -20.78 0.54 7.12
N ILE A 71 -20.26 0.46 5.90
CA ILE A 71 -18.84 0.41 5.59
C ILE A 71 -18.40 1.82 5.22
N THR A 72 -17.38 2.32 5.91
CA THR A 72 -16.77 3.65 5.72
C THR A 72 -15.47 3.56 4.91
N ALA A 73 -14.92 4.69 4.49
CA ALA A 73 -13.61 4.74 3.84
C ALA A 73 -12.50 4.22 4.76
N GLU A 74 -12.63 4.40 6.07
CA GLU A 74 -11.70 3.89 7.08
C GLU A 74 -11.74 2.37 7.16
N ASP A 75 -12.94 1.75 7.14
CA ASP A 75 -13.09 0.29 7.14
C ASP A 75 -12.47 -0.35 5.88
N LEU A 76 -12.51 0.37 4.76
CA LEU A 76 -11.89 -0.02 3.50
C LEU A 76 -10.35 0.13 3.52
N GLY A 77 -9.80 0.89 4.47
CA GLY A 77 -8.40 1.30 4.45
C GLY A 77 -8.09 2.25 3.30
N LEU A 78 -9.09 2.98 2.82
CA LEU A 78 -9.01 3.94 1.71
C LEU A 78 -9.25 5.39 2.18
N SER A 79 -9.16 5.65 3.49
CA SER A 79 -9.09 7.00 4.03
C SER A 79 -7.96 7.77 3.33
N ALA A 80 -8.09 9.09 3.19
CA ALA A 80 -7.27 9.97 2.35
C ALA A 80 -5.76 10.06 2.72
N VAL A 81 -5.23 9.08 3.44
CA VAL A 81 -3.82 8.78 3.55
C VAL A 81 -3.57 7.64 2.58
N GLU A 82 -2.95 7.93 1.43
CA GLU A 82 -2.44 6.93 0.49
C GLU A 82 -1.46 5.99 1.21
N GLU A 83 -1.97 4.96 1.89
CA GLU A 83 -1.17 3.79 2.23
C GLU A 83 -1.25 2.84 1.05
N ASP A 84 -0.43 3.18 0.05
CA ASP A 84 -0.08 2.31 -1.05
C ASP A 84 0.24 0.91 -0.49
N VAL A 85 -0.60 -0.08 -0.80
CA VAL A 85 -0.41 -1.45 -0.34
C VAL A 85 0.92 -2.02 -0.87
N GLU A 86 1.51 -1.37 -1.89
CA GLU A 86 2.88 -1.62 -2.35
C GLU A 86 3.95 -1.23 -1.30
N HIS A 87 3.67 -0.25 -0.43
CA HIS A 87 4.51 0.15 0.72
C HIS A 87 4.37 -0.76 1.94
N LEU A 88 3.29 -1.55 2.03
CA LEU A 88 3.09 -2.56 3.09
C LEU A 88 3.83 -3.88 2.81
N ASN A 89 4.55 -3.98 1.68
CA ASN A 89 5.44 -5.10 1.43
C ASN A 89 6.66 -5.05 2.36
N LEU A 90 6.92 -6.13 3.12
CA LEU A 90 8.10 -6.25 4.01
C LEU A 90 9.42 -5.92 3.30
N ARG A 91 9.51 -6.20 1.99
CA ARG A 91 10.67 -5.83 1.18
C ARG A 91 10.84 -4.32 1.08
N HIS A 92 9.75 -3.58 0.86
CA HIS A 92 9.77 -2.12 0.77
C HIS A 92 10.07 -1.47 2.13
N VAL A 93 9.44 -1.96 3.21
CA VAL A 93 9.71 -1.51 4.57
C VAL A 93 11.18 -1.70 4.94
N ARG A 94 11.77 -2.86 4.57
CA ARG A 94 13.19 -3.13 4.78
C ARG A 94 14.07 -2.22 3.94
N ASP A 95 13.77 -2.07 2.66
CA ASP A 95 14.55 -1.23 1.74
C ASP A 95 14.54 0.25 2.20
N GLU A 96 13.41 0.78 2.71
CA GLU A 96 13.35 2.14 3.26
C GLU A 96 14.05 2.28 4.61
N ALA A 97 14.00 1.25 5.47
CA ALA A 97 14.79 1.22 6.70
C ALA A 97 16.30 1.21 6.39
N GLU A 98 16.73 0.37 5.44
CA GLU A 98 18.11 0.31 4.95
C GLU A 98 18.55 1.66 4.36
N ARG A 99 17.72 2.26 3.49
CA ARG A 99 17.98 3.57 2.88
C ARG A 99 18.18 4.64 3.95
N ARG A 100 17.28 4.74 4.92
CA ARG A 100 17.38 5.73 6.02
C ARG A 100 18.63 5.53 6.88
N ALA A 101 19.01 4.28 7.14
CA ALA A 101 20.24 3.97 7.89
C ALA A 101 21.48 4.44 7.12
N VAL A 102 21.58 4.10 5.83
CA VAL A 102 22.69 4.49 4.96
C VAL A 102 22.84 6.01 4.88
N VAL A 103 21.75 6.73 4.61
CA VAL A 103 21.77 8.20 4.51
C VAL A 103 22.20 8.84 5.83
N ARG A 104 21.66 8.37 6.97
CA ARG A 104 21.98 8.93 8.28
C ARG A 104 23.46 8.73 8.64
N VAL A 105 24.03 7.56 8.34
CA VAL A 105 25.43 7.27 8.64
C VAL A 105 26.35 8.07 7.71
N LEU A 106 26.06 8.13 6.42
CA LEU A 106 26.84 8.93 5.47
C LEU A 106 26.86 10.41 5.84
N ALA A 107 25.73 10.98 6.26
CA ALA A 107 25.66 12.36 6.72
C ALA A 107 26.54 12.60 7.97
N ARG A 108 26.57 11.65 8.91
CA ARG A 108 27.38 11.74 10.14
C ARG A 108 28.87 11.53 9.91
N THR A 109 29.24 10.77 8.89
CA THR A 109 30.64 10.52 8.54
C THR A 109 31.18 11.48 7.48
N GLY A 110 30.37 12.45 7.02
CA GLY A 110 30.75 13.40 5.98
C GLY A 110 31.04 12.71 4.65
N GLY A 111 30.31 11.64 4.32
CA GLY A 111 30.52 10.86 3.09
C GLY A 111 31.71 9.90 3.13
N ASN A 112 32.39 9.73 4.27
CA ASN A 112 33.46 8.75 4.38
C ASN A 112 32.91 7.32 4.32
N ILE A 113 33.08 6.68 3.15
CA ILE A 113 32.56 5.35 2.82
C ILE A 113 33.15 4.24 3.72
N ALA A 114 34.44 4.31 4.04
CA ALA A 114 35.08 3.31 4.89
C ALA A 114 34.49 3.33 6.30
N LYS A 115 34.39 4.53 6.89
CA LYS A 115 33.84 4.72 8.23
C LYS A 115 32.33 4.41 8.29
N ALA A 116 31.60 4.73 7.22
CA ALA A 116 30.17 4.42 7.12
C ALA A 116 29.92 2.90 7.02
N ALA A 117 30.74 2.19 6.23
CA ALA A 117 30.65 0.74 6.09
C ALA A 117 30.92 0.03 7.43
N ASP A 118 31.94 0.48 8.17
CA ASP A 118 32.27 -0.06 9.50
C ASP A 118 31.12 0.15 10.50
N ILE A 119 30.52 1.35 10.54
CA ILE A 119 29.38 1.67 11.42
C ILE A 119 28.13 0.88 11.05
N LEU A 120 27.88 0.68 9.76
CA LEU A 120 26.73 -0.09 9.26
C LEU A 120 26.95 -1.61 9.33
N GLY A 121 28.17 -2.07 9.66
CA GLY A 121 28.50 -3.49 9.75
C GLY A 121 28.53 -4.21 8.40
N VAL A 122 28.82 -3.49 7.31
CA VAL A 122 28.83 -4.03 5.94
C VAL A 122 30.18 -3.83 5.26
N SER A 123 30.44 -4.59 4.19
CA SER A 123 31.64 -4.36 3.37
C SER A 123 31.51 -3.07 2.53
N ARG A 124 32.65 -2.48 2.14
CA ARG A 124 32.65 -1.30 1.25
C ARG A 124 31.94 -1.57 -0.09
N PRO A 125 32.17 -2.70 -0.79
CA PRO A 125 31.40 -3.05 -1.99
C PRO A 125 29.89 -3.11 -1.72
N SER A 126 29.47 -3.74 -0.62
CA SER A 126 28.05 -3.82 -0.25
C SER A 126 27.43 -2.43 -0.01
N LEU A 127 28.19 -1.50 0.58
CA LEU A 127 27.73 -0.13 0.75
C LEU A 127 27.61 0.60 -0.60
N TYR A 128 28.54 0.40 -1.54
CA TYR A 128 28.41 0.94 -2.89
C TYR A 128 27.19 0.39 -3.62
N ASP A 129 26.90 -0.89 -3.47
CA ASP A 129 25.71 -1.52 -4.05
C ASP A 129 24.42 -0.94 -3.45
N LEU A 130 24.36 -0.77 -2.12
CA LEU A 130 23.24 -0.11 -1.43
C LEU A 130 23.05 1.33 -1.91
N MET A 131 24.12 2.11 -2.01
CA MET A 131 24.06 3.49 -2.52
C MET A 131 23.57 3.53 -3.97
N SER A 132 24.02 2.59 -4.81
CA SER A 132 23.56 2.48 -6.20
C SER A 132 22.09 2.08 -6.29
N ARG A 133 21.65 1.12 -5.45
CA ARG A 133 20.25 0.68 -5.36
C ARG A 133 19.31 1.82 -4.94
N PHE A 134 19.74 2.69 -4.04
CA PHE A 134 18.93 3.80 -3.52
C PHE A 134 19.13 5.14 -4.25
N GLY A 135 19.90 5.15 -5.35
CA GLY A 135 20.14 6.36 -6.14
C GLY A 135 21.02 7.42 -5.46
N LEU A 136 21.78 7.06 -4.41
CA LEU A 136 22.63 7.97 -3.62
C LEU A 136 23.98 8.27 -4.30
N LYS A 137 24.10 8.05 -5.62
CA LYS A 137 25.37 8.08 -6.36
C LYS A 137 25.70 9.44 -6.98
N LYS A 138 24.93 10.49 -6.71
CA LYS A 138 25.17 11.85 -7.21
C LYS A 138 25.11 12.81 -6.03
N GLU A 139 26.15 13.62 -5.87
CA GLU A 139 26.35 14.64 -4.82
C GLU A 139 27.17 14.21 -3.57
N LEU A 140 28.25 13.45 -3.80
CA LEU A 140 29.48 13.60 -3.01
C LEU A 140 30.61 14.06 -3.94
#